data_AF-A4JD20-F1
#
_entry.id   AF-A4JD20-F1
#
_cell.length_a   1.000
_cell.length_b   1.000
_cell.length_c   1.000
_cell.angle_alpha   90.00
_cell.angle_beta   90.00
_cell.angle_gamma   90.00
#
_symmetry.space_group_name_H-M   'P 1'
#
loop_
_entity.id
_entity.type
_entity.pdbx_description
1 polymer ?
#
loop_
_entity_poly.entity_id
_entity_poly.type
_entity_poly.pdbx_seq_one_letter_code
_entity_poly.pdbx_strand_id
1 'polypeptide(L)'
;MATIEWFRLWHDMPNDPKWRTIARVSGQSISVVQAVWLQLLVSASQAEERGTYTISEEDIASALNESDEAVSAIINAMQGRVLDGKHLTAWARRQPSREDGAEGRGKASGSNYVYYVVDTERDVVKIGISRNPWARIKDLQVGSASKFKLLATLKTDERSEKAIHKFFQATRLEGEWFRRCNALNSLIQKTISNEISSFECSVEYLSSLPVDDYVATVDTVATTKDTDTDTEKSKEEPPIPPDGGHGPEETGAGRPARRAAIALKTFLANCREAGEKPISEDDPVFDYAEKTGIPIDVLRLHWLEFKARYSIPDAKRYKDWRTVYRKSVRGNWFRLWFLRADGSCGLTTQGEQARREHQQEAA
;
A
#
# COMPACT_ATOMS: atom_id res chain seq x y z
N MET A 1 -7.07 1.39 30.92
CA MET A 1 -6.86 0.49 29.77
C MET A 1 -7.67 1.08 28.64
N ALA A 2 -7.01 1.68 27.65
CA ALA A 2 -7.60 2.08 26.39
C ALA A 2 -8.27 0.86 25.79
N THR A 3 -9.58 0.97 25.68
CA THR A 3 -10.42 0.05 24.94
C THR A 3 -10.05 0.17 23.46
N ILE A 4 -9.63 -0.94 22.85
CA ILE A 4 -9.36 -0.98 21.41
C ILE A 4 -10.70 -0.84 20.67
N GLU A 5 -10.97 0.34 20.12
CA GLU A 5 -12.24 0.70 19.46
C GLU A 5 -12.39 0.14 18.03
N TRP A 6 -11.52 -0.77 17.62
CA TRP A 6 -11.50 -1.29 16.25
C TRP A 6 -11.26 -2.81 16.20
N PHE A 7 -11.66 -3.42 15.09
CA PHE A 7 -11.38 -4.81 14.75
C PHE A 7 -11.08 -4.94 13.25
N ARG A 8 -10.42 -6.03 12.85
CA ARG A 8 -10.03 -6.28 11.44
C ARG A 8 -11.09 -7.11 10.72
N LEU A 9 -11.34 -6.78 9.45
CA LEU A 9 -11.99 -7.69 8.50
C LEU A 9 -10.94 -8.32 7.58
N TRP A 10 -11.19 -9.54 7.11
CA TRP A 10 -10.33 -10.20 6.12
C TRP A 10 -10.90 -10.03 4.72
N HIS A 11 -10.04 -9.99 3.69
CA HIS A 11 -10.42 -9.69 2.30
C HIS A 11 -11.57 -10.53 1.76
N ASP A 12 -11.55 -11.83 2.03
CA ASP A 12 -12.58 -12.76 1.55
C ASP A 12 -13.81 -12.85 2.47
N MET A 13 -13.92 -12.00 3.51
CA MET A 13 -15.06 -12.06 4.42
C MET A 13 -16.38 -12.00 3.67
N PRO A 14 -16.67 -11.04 2.78
CA PRO A 14 -17.98 -10.98 2.11
C PRO A 14 -18.26 -12.17 1.17
N ASN A 15 -17.22 -12.91 0.77
CA ASN A 15 -17.31 -14.01 -0.19
C ASN A 15 -17.15 -15.40 0.44
N ASP A 16 -17.01 -15.51 1.77
CA ASP A 16 -16.86 -16.80 2.44
C ASP A 16 -18.08 -17.70 2.14
N PRO A 17 -17.87 -18.93 1.62
CA PRO A 17 -18.97 -19.83 1.25
C PRO A 17 -19.88 -20.21 2.41
N LYS A 18 -19.43 -20.03 3.68
CA LYS A 18 -20.27 -20.24 4.86
C LYS A 18 -21.49 -19.31 4.86
N TRP A 19 -21.40 -18.08 4.37
CA TRP A 19 -22.52 -17.15 4.36
C TRP A 19 -23.68 -17.62 3.48
N ARG A 20 -23.39 -18.16 2.30
CA ARG A 20 -24.42 -18.78 1.44
C ARG A 20 -25.08 -19.98 2.13
N THR A 21 -24.30 -20.73 2.89
CA THR A 21 -24.84 -21.88 3.63
C THR A 21 -25.73 -21.44 4.78
N ILE A 22 -25.31 -20.43 5.54
CA ILE A 22 -26.08 -19.86 6.65
C ILE A 22 -27.38 -19.24 6.12
N ALA A 23 -27.31 -18.41 5.07
CA ALA A 23 -28.47 -17.81 4.42
C ALA A 23 -29.52 -18.86 4.00
N ARG A 24 -29.07 -19.96 3.38
CA ARG A 24 -29.97 -21.06 2.98
C ARG A 24 -30.60 -21.76 4.17
N VAL A 25 -29.87 -21.95 5.27
CA VAL A 25 -30.37 -22.67 6.47
C VAL A 25 -31.30 -21.78 7.31
N SER A 26 -30.98 -20.50 7.46
CA SER A 26 -31.81 -19.54 8.20
C SER A 26 -33.00 -19.02 7.41
N GLY A 27 -33.02 -19.21 6.09
CA GLY A 27 -34.02 -18.65 5.18
C GLY A 27 -33.86 -17.14 4.93
N GLN A 28 -32.77 -16.54 5.40
CA GLN A 28 -32.54 -15.10 5.34
C GLN A 28 -31.62 -14.72 4.18
N SER A 29 -31.70 -13.45 3.75
CA SER A 29 -30.81 -12.95 2.69
C SER A 29 -29.35 -12.96 3.15
N ILE A 30 -28.43 -13.15 2.20
CA ILE A 30 -26.98 -13.14 2.51
C ILE A 30 -26.54 -11.79 3.09
N SER A 31 -27.18 -10.70 2.67
CA SER A 31 -26.92 -9.35 3.17
C SER A 31 -27.23 -9.25 4.67
N VAL A 32 -28.38 -9.76 5.10
CA VAL A 32 -28.78 -9.76 6.52
C VAL A 32 -27.88 -10.67 7.33
N VAL A 33 -27.51 -11.85 6.81
CA VAL A 33 -26.53 -12.75 7.46
C VAL A 33 -25.19 -12.05 7.71
N GLN A 34 -24.68 -11.32 6.72
CA GLN A 34 -23.43 -10.58 6.85
C GLN A 34 -23.56 -9.40 7.82
N ALA A 35 -24.71 -8.71 7.82
CA ALA A 35 -24.99 -7.61 8.74
C ALA A 35 -25.05 -8.10 10.20
N VAL A 36 -25.74 -9.22 10.46
CA VAL A 36 -25.77 -9.87 11.79
C VAL A 36 -24.36 -10.25 12.22
N TRP A 37 -23.56 -10.86 11.33
CA TRP A 37 -22.16 -11.21 11.64
C TRP A 37 -21.32 -9.98 12.03
N LEU A 38 -21.52 -8.84 11.36
CA LEU A 38 -20.82 -7.59 11.71
C LEU A 38 -21.24 -7.05 13.09
N GLN A 39 -22.52 -7.12 13.44
CA GLN A 39 -22.98 -6.72 14.79
C GLN A 39 -22.34 -7.60 15.89
N LEU A 40 -22.24 -8.92 15.64
CA LEU A 40 -21.57 -9.84 16.55
C LEU A 40 -20.07 -9.54 16.67
N LEU A 41 -19.39 -9.23 15.56
CA LEU A 41 -17.97 -8.84 15.56
C LEU A 41 -17.73 -7.57 16.36
N VAL A 42 -18.57 -6.54 16.20
CA VAL A 42 -18.49 -5.29 16.96
C VAL A 42 -18.64 -5.57 18.45
N SER A 43 -19.69 -6.27 18.84
CA SER A 43 -19.92 -6.64 20.24
C SER A 43 -18.76 -7.45 20.83
N ALA A 44 -18.28 -8.46 20.11
CA ALA A 44 -17.15 -9.28 20.53
C ALA A 44 -15.82 -8.51 20.60
N SER A 45 -15.67 -7.41 19.86
CA SER A 45 -14.49 -6.55 19.92
C SER A 45 -14.47 -5.64 21.16
N GLN A 46 -15.64 -5.34 21.71
CA GLN A 46 -15.82 -4.43 22.85
C GLN A 46 -16.05 -5.18 24.17
N ALA A 47 -16.29 -6.50 24.12
CA ALA A 47 -16.48 -7.33 25.30
C ALA A 47 -15.22 -7.43 26.17
N GLU A 48 -15.43 -7.64 27.47
CA GLU A 48 -14.35 -7.86 28.46
C GLU A 48 -13.48 -9.06 28.06
N GLU A 49 -14.13 -10.16 27.67
CA GLU A 49 -13.47 -11.29 26.99
C GLU A 49 -13.60 -11.12 25.46
N ARG A 50 -12.56 -10.57 24.83
CA ARG A 50 -12.57 -10.35 23.37
C ARG A 50 -12.79 -11.66 22.61
N GLY A 51 -13.70 -11.59 21.64
CA GLY A 51 -14.12 -12.75 20.84
C GLY A 51 -15.42 -13.38 21.34
N THR A 52 -15.92 -13.00 22.51
CA THR A 52 -17.24 -13.38 23.00
C THR A 52 -18.19 -12.20 22.86
N TYR A 53 -19.32 -12.35 22.16
CA TYR A 53 -20.29 -11.25 22.02
C TYR A 53 -21.28 -11.23 23.18
N THR A 54 -21.76 -10.03 23.51
CA THR A 54 -22.72 -9.78 24.61
C THR A 54 -24.03 -9.15 24.15
N ILE A 55 -24.08 -8.61 22.93
CA ILE A 55 -25.27 -8.00 22.33
C ILE A 55 -26.44 -9.00 22.27
N SER A 56 -27.65 -8.52 22.52
CA SER A 56 -28.87 -9.34 22.48
C SER A 56 -29.41 -9.50 21.05
N GLU A 57 -30.23 -10.51 20.82
CA GLU A 57 -30.85 -10.74 19.51
C GLU A 57 -31.84 -9.61 19.15
N GLU A 58 -32.58 -9.10 20.14
CA GLU A 58 -33.51 -7.97 20.05
C GLU A 58 -32.81 -6.67 19.62
N ASP A 59 -31.62 -6.39 20.17
CA ASP A 59 -30.82 -5.21 19.80
C ASP A 59 -30.35 -5.29 18.34
N ILE A 60 -29.91 -6.48 17.90
CA ILE A 60 -29.49 -6.71 16.51
C ILE A 60 -30.69 -6.56 15.57
N ALA A 61 -31.84 -7.13 15.94
CA ALA A 61 -33.07 -7.06 15.16
C ALA A 61 -33.51 -5.60 14.97
N SER A 62 -33.54 -4.83 16.07
CA SER A 62 -33.83 -3.40 16.06
C SER A 62 -32.84 -2.59 15.21
N ALA A 63 -31.54 -2.87 15.33
CA ALA A 63 -30.50 -2.16 14.58
C ALA A 63 -30.55 -2.40 13.06
N LEU A 64 -30.99 -3.59 12.64
CA LEU A 64 -31.05 -3.99 11.24
C LEU A 64 -32.45 -3.82 10.62
N ASN A 65 -33.45 -3.43 11.42
CA ASN A 65 -34.85 -3.39 11.04
C ASN A 65 -35.34 -4.77 10.53
N GLU A 66 -34.96 -5.81 11.28
CA GLU A 66 -35.32 -7.22 11.06
C GLU A 66 -36.11 -7.76 12.26
N SER A 67 -36.70 -8.96 12.14
CA SER A 67 -37.41 -9.60 13.26
C SER A 67 -36.46 -10.40 14.16
N ASP A 68 -36.84 -10.56 15.43
CA ASP A 68 -36.11 -11.37 16.41
C ASP A 68 -35.95 -12.82 15.91
N GLU A 69 -37.00 -13.38 15.28
CA GLU A 69 -36.97 -14.73 14.71
C GLU A 69 -35.96 -14.84 13.57
N ALA A 70 -35.83 -13.80 12.73
CA ALA A 70 -34.88 -13.77 11.64
C ALA A 70 -33.43 -13.77 12.16
N VAL A 71 -33.15 -12.93 13.17
CA VAL A 71 -31.82 -12.87 13.81
C VAL A 71 -31.51 -14.19 14.53
N SER A 72 -32.46 -14.71 15.30
CA SER A 72 -32.32 -15.99 16.01
C SER A 72 -32.05 -17.14 15.05
N ALA A 73 -32.76 -17.22 13.93
CA ALA A 73 -32.52 -18.22 12.89
C ALA A 73 -31.11 -18.12 12.29
N ILE A 74 -30.59 -16.90 12.10
CA ILE A 74 -29.22 -16.68 11.62
C ILE A 74 -28.19 -17.13 12.65
N ILE A 75 -28.32 -16.72 13.91
CA ILE A 75 -27.38 -17.07 14.99
C ILE A 75 -27.34 -18.58 15.20
N ASN A 76 -28.50 -19.24 15.20
CA ASN A 76 -28.59 -20.70 15.26
C ASN A 76 -27.88 -21.37 14.07
N ALA A 77 -28.06 -20.84 12.85
CA ALA A 77 -27.39 -21.37 11.65
C ALA A 77 -25.86 -21.10 11.62
N MET A 78 -25.37 -20.14 12.39
CA MET A 78 -23.94 -19.84 12.55
C MET A 78 -23.21 -20.79 13.50
N GLN A 79 -23.92 -21.45 14.42
CA GLN A 79 -23.35 -22.40 15.37
C GLN A 79 -22.64 -23.56 14.66
N GLY A 80 -21.46 -23.93 15.16
CA GLY A 80 -20.60 -24.96 14.56
C GLY A 80 -19.94 -24.56 13.23
N ARG A 81 -20.11 -23.31 12.78
CA ARG A 81 -19.48 -22.77 11.56
C ARG A 81 -18.57 -21.60 11.86
N VAL A 82 -19.16 -20.55 12.42
CA VAL A 82 -18.48 -19.28 12.75
C VAL A 82 -18.70 -18.87 14.20
N LEU A 83 -19.62 -19.55 14.91
CA LEU A 83 -19.85 -19.43 16.34
C LEU A 83 -19.68 -20.78 17.05
N ASP A 84 -19.23 -20.71 18.30
CA ASP A 84 -19.28 -21.76 19.30
C ASP A 84 -19.90 -21.17 20.58
N GLY A 85 -21.20 -21.38 20.77
CA GLY A 85 -21.98 -20.63 21.74
C GLY A 85 -21.95 -19.14 21.45
N LYS A 86 -21.50 -18.32 22.41
CA LYS A 86 -21.30 -16.87 22.25
C LYS A 86 -19.91 -16.49 21.74
N HIS A 87 -19.04 -17.46 21.48
CA HIS A 87 -17.66 -17.19 21.04
C HIS A 87 -17.54 -17.24 19.51
N LEU A 88 -16.85 -16.27 18.92
CA LEU A 88 -16.57 -16.22 17.48
C LEU A 88 -15.39 -17.14 17.15
N THR A 89 -15.63 -18.16 16.32
CA THR A 89 -14.58 -19.14 16.02
C THR A 89 -13.40 -18.50 15.30
N ALA A 90 -12.19 -19.01 15.58
CA ALA A 90 -10.95 -18.49 15.03
C ALA A 90 -10.71 -16.98 15.28
N TRP A 91 -11.31 -16.40 16.34
CA TRP A 91 -11.11 -15.02 16.74
C TRP A 91 -9.62 -14.68 16.88
N ALA A 92 -8.85 -15.42 17.69
CA ALA A 92 -7.43 -15.16 17.90
C ALA A 92 -6.58 -15.19 16.62
N ARG A 93 -6.98 -15.99 15.61
CA ARG A 93 -6.31 -16.05 14.31
C ARG A 93 -6.65 -14.84 13.43
N ARG A 94 -7.90 -14.35 13.50
CA ARG A 94 -8.41 -13.23 12.68
C ARG A 94 -8.12 -11.87 13.32
N GLN A 95 -8.08 -11.82 14.65
CA GLN A 95 -7.76 -10.70 15.52
C GLN A 95 -6.49 -11.04 16.32
N PRO A 96 -5.33 -11.22 15.65
CA PRO A 96 -4.09 -11.41 16.39
C PRO A 96 -3.83 -10.19 17.27
N SER A 97 -3.33 -10.41 18.49
CA SER A 97 -2.84 -9.37 19.41
C SER A 97 -1.56 -8.72 18.86
N ARG A 98 -1.63 -8.14 17.66
CA ARG A 98 -0.57 -7.33 17.09
C ARG A 98 -0.93 -5.88 17.39
N GLU A 99 -0.11 -5.28 18.24
CA GLU A 99 -0.12 -3.89 18.71
C GLU A 99 0.07 -2.88 17.56
N ASP A 100 -0.83 -2.85 16.58
CA ASP A 100 -0.94 -1.71 15.68
C ASP A 100 -1.90 -0.70 16.32
N GLY A 101 -1.40 0.04 17.31
CA GLY A 101 -2.02 1.27 17.81
C GLY A 101 -2.77 1.14 19.14
N ALA A 102 -2.23 1.87 20.12
CA ALA A 102 -2.78 2.16 21.45
C ALA A 102 -2.78 1.00 22.47
N GLU A 103 -1.90 1.14 23.47
CA GLU A 103 -1.82 0.34 24.69
C GLU A 103 -1.25 -1.07 24.61
N GLY A 104 0.06 -1.07 24.39
CA GLY A 104 0.93 -2.21 24.61
C GLY A 104 2.36 -1.73 24.74
N ARG A 105 2.72 -1.10 25.86
CA ARG A 105 4.12 -0.99 26.27
C ARG A 105 4.55 -2.32 26.91
N GLY A 106 4.46 -3.41 26.16
CA GLY A 106 5.20 -4.64 26.46
C GLY A 106 6.63 -4.48 25.95
N LYS A 107 7.63 -4.61 26.82
CA LYS A 107 9.06 -4.54 26.48
C LYS A 107 9.42 -5.62 25.45
N ALA A 108 9.35 -5.29 24.16
CA ALA A 108 10.10 -6.00 23.14
C ALA A 108 11.53 -5.44 23.11
N SER A 109 12.50 -6.32 23.30
CA SER A 109 13.95 -6.11 23.52
C SER A 109 14.74 -5.44 22.36
N GLY A 110 14.12 -4.60 21.54
CA GLY A 110 14.80 -3.82 20.50
C GLY A 110 14.96 -2.37 20.96
N SER A 111 16.19 -1.93 21.21
CA SER A 111 16.45 -0.51 21.43
C SER A 111 16.10 0.29 20.18
N ASN A 112 15.56 1.48 20.37
CA ASN A 112 15.37 2.43 19.29
C ASN A 112 16.74 3.00 18.89
N TYR A 113 16.77 3.66 17.73
CA TYR A 113 17.92 4.42 17.28
C TYR A 113 17.45 5.80 16.85
N VAL A 114 18.09 6.85 17.34
CA VAL A 114 18.13 8.12 16.61
C VAL A 114 19.01 7.89 15.39
N TYR A 115 18.53 8.27 14.21
CA TYR A 115 19.29 8.14 12.98
C TYR A 115 19.35 9.48 12.24
N TYR A 116 20.48 9.70 11.59
CA TYR A 116 20.77 10.89 10.79
C TYR A 116 20.94 10.47 9.34
N VAL A 117 20.09 10.97 8.45
CA VAL A 117 20.11 10.61 7.02
C VAL A 117 20.27 11.88 6.20
N VAL A 118 21.23 11.90 5.28
CA VAL A 118 21.43 13.02 4.37
C VAL A 118 20.75 12.76 3.03
N ASP A 119 20.08 13.78 2.50
CA ASP A 119 19.77 13.92 1.08
C ASP A 119 21.02 14.47 0.38
N THR A 120 21.65 13.65 -0.46
CA THR A 120 22.92 14.04 -1.11
C THR A 120 22.76 15.10 -2.19
N GLU A 121 21.54 15.34 -2.68
CA GLU A 121 21.27 16.33 -3.73
C GLU A 121 20.87 17.68 -3.15
N ARG A 122 20.11 17.66 -2.04
CA ARG A 122 19.64 18.89 -1.37
C ARG A 122 20.53 19.35 -0.22
N ASP A 123 21.51 18.55 0.17
CA ASP A 123 22.40 18.73 1.33
C ASP A 123 21.63 19.07 2.64
N VAL A 124 20.53 18.34 2.87
CA VAL A 124 19.71 18.45 4.08
C VAL A 124 19.74 17.14 4.85
N VAL A 125 19.56 17.21 6.16
CA VAL A 125 19.62 16.06 7.06
C VAL A 125 18.27 15.81 7.71
N LYS A 126 17.81 14.56 7.66
CA LYS A 126 16.69 14.05 8.44
C LYS A 126 17.19 13.51 9.77
N ILE A 127 16.52 13.90 10.86
CA ILE A 127 16.72 13.36 12.19
C ILE A 127 15.46 12.62 12.60
N GLY A 128 15.51 11.30 12.76
CA GLY A 128 14.34 10.52 13.16
C GLY A 128 14.67 9.42 14.16
N ILE A 129 13.65 8.83 14.77
CA ILE A 129 13.78 7.63 15.61
C ILE A 129 13.16 6.42 14.92
N SER A 130 13.86 5.29 14.93
CA SER A 130 13.35 4.01 14.43
C SER A 130 14.01 2.84 15.13
N ARG A 131 13.30 1.72 15.25
CA ARG A 131 13.87 0.42 15.67
C ARG A 131 14.77 -0.20 14.60
N ASN A 132 14.58 0.18 13.34
CA ASN A 132 15.38 -0.30 12.22
C ASN A 132 15.61 0.85 11.22
N PRO A 133 16.63 1.71 11.46
CA PRO A 133 16.97 2.81 10.56
C PRO A 133 17.24 2.35 9.12
N TRP A 134 17.88 1.19 8.92
CA TRP A 134 18.23 0.67 7.59
C TRP A 134 17.01 0.34 6.74
N ALA A 135 15.99 -0.30 7.32
CA ALA A 135 14.71 -0.51 6.63
C ALA A 135 14.00 0.81 6.38
N ARG A 136 14.01 1.72 7.37
CA ARG A 136 13.36 3.02 7.25
C ARG A 136 13.94 3.89 6.14
N ILE A 137 15.25 3.81 5.89
CA ILE A 137 15.89 4.51 4.75
C ILE A 137 15.41 3.96 3.41
N LYS A 138 15.23 2.63 3.30
CA LYS A 138 14.68 2.03 2.08
C LYS A 138 13.27 2.53 1.82
N ASP A 139 12.43 2.60 2.86
CA ASP A 139 11.08 3.16 2.75
C ASP A 139 11.11 4.64 2.35
N LEU A 140 12.02 5.42 2.93
CA LEU A 140 12.19 6.83 2.56
C LEU A 140 12.62 6.99 1.10
N GLN A 141 13.50 6.13 0.60
CA GLN A 141 13.99 6.15 -0.79
C GLN A 141 12.88 5.85 -1.82
N VAL A 142 11.89 5.01 -1.48
CA VAL A 142 10.79 4.64 -2.39
C VAL A 142 9.97 5.86 -2.85
N GLY A 143 9.91 6.91 -2.02
CA GLY A 143 9.18 8.15 -2.33
C GLY A 143 10.03 9.31 -2.85
N SER A 144 11.35 9.14 -3.00
CA SER A 144 12.26 10.23 -3.35
C SER A 144 13.15 9.91 -4.54
N ALA A 145 13.32 10.87 -5.44
CA ALA A 145 14.30 10.80 -6.53
C ALA A 145 15.73 11.03 -6.00
N SER A 146 15.89 11.84 -4.95
CA SER A 146 17.20 12.10 -4.34
C SER A 146 17.77 10.85 -3.69
N LYS A 147 19.09 10.68 -3.73
CA LYS A 147 19.76 9.58 -3.01
C LYS A 147 19.92 9.90 -1.53
N PHE A 148 19.57 8.93 -0.69
CA PHE A 148 19.73 9.04 0.76
C PHE A 148 20.91 8.21 1.28
N LYS A 149 21.67 8.79 2.21
CA LYS A 149 22.77 8.10 2.90
C LYS A 149 22.61 8.20 4.42
N LEU A 150 22.71 7.06 5.11
CA LEU A 150 22.81 7.02 6.57
C LEU A 150 24.16 7.59 7.00
N LEU A 151 24.12 8.65 7.82
CA LEU A 151 25.32 9.27 8.37
C LEU A 151 25.72 8.65 9.70
N ALA A 152 24.77 8.53 10.62
CA ALA A 152 25.02 8.00 11.96
C ALA A 152 23.75 7.42 12.59
N THR A 153 23.95 6.55 13.58
CA THR A 153 22.88 6.01 14.43
C THR A 153 23.32 6.02 15.89
N LEU A 154 22.42 6.41 16.77
CA LEU A 154 22.61 6.47 18.21
C LEU A 154 21.55 5.59 18.88
N LYS A 155 21.97 4.57 19.61
CA LYS A 155 21.06 3.67 20.32
C LYS A 155 20.38 4.42 21.48
N THR A 156 19.08 4.26 21.62
CA THR A 156 18.29 4.94 22.66
C THR A 156 17.05 4.12 23.03
N ASP A 157 16.53 4.30 24.23
CA ASP A 157 15.20 3.87 24.66
C ASP A 157 14.14 4.96 24.44
N GLU A 158 14.56 6.18 24.07
CA GLU A 158 13.69 7.28 23.74
C GLU A 158 12.78 6.96 22.56
N ARG A 159 11.56 7.48 22.66
CA ARG A 159 10.49 7.25 21.68
C ARG A 159 10.19 8.48 20.84
N SER A 160 10.84 9.60 21.14
CA SER A 160 10.57 10.89 20.53
C SER A 160 11.85 11.71 20.43
N GLU A 161 12.15 12.16 19.23
CA GLU A 161 13.29 13.00 18.89
C GLU A 161 13.01 14.51 19.07
N LYS A 162 11.82 14.87 19.56
CA LYS A 162 11.36 16.26 19.72
C LYS A 162 12.36 17.14 20.51
N ALA A 163 13.03 16.59 21.51
CA ALA A 163 14.02 17.33 22.30
C ALA A 163 15.21 17.78 21.41
N ILE A 164 15.74 16.89 20.59
CA ILE A 164 16.80 17.20 19.62
C ILE A 164 16.29 18.16 18.54
N HIS A 165 15.08 17.92 18.01
CA HIS A 165 14.47 18.82 17.03
C HIS A 165 14.27 20.24 17.54
N LYS A 166 14.07 20.44 18.85
CA LYS A 166 13.88 21.77 19.45
C LYS A 166 15.11 22.66 19.25
N PHE A 167 16.32 22.11 19.30
CA PHE A 167 17.56 22.86 19.07
C PHE A 167 17.70 23.31 17.61
N PHE A 168 17.15 22.55 16.65
CA PHE A 168 17.26 22.83 15.22
C PHE A 168 16.00 23.47 14.61
N GLN A 169 15.10 24.05 15.41
CA GLN A 169 13.89 24.69 14.86
C GLN A 169 14.21 25.81 13.86
N ALA A 170 15.29 26.56 14.09
CA ALA A 170 15.70 27.66 13.20
C ALA A 170 16.16 27.18 11.82
N THR A 171 16.66 25.94 11.71
CA THR A 171 17.13 25.35 10.44
C THR A 171 16.16 24.32 9.89
N ARG A 172 15.00 24.13 10.53
CA ARG A 172 13.98 23.17 10.13
C ARG A 172 13.34 23.59 8.81
N LEU A 173 13.25 22.64 7.89
CA LEU A 173 12.49 22.76 6.66
C LEU A 173 11.09 22.15 6.89
N GLU A 174 10.75 21.11 6.15
CA GLU A 174 9.48 20.40 6.27
C GLU A 174 9.63 19.10 7.07
N GLY A 175 8.67 18.82 7.95
CA GLY A 175 8.63 17.59 8.74
C GLY A 175 9.86 17.43 9.63
N GLU A 176 10.67 16.39 9.40
CA GLU A 176 11.85 16.06 10.20
C GLU A 176 13.16 16.36 9.46
N TRP A 177 13.11 17.24 8.44
CA TRP A 177 14.28 17.64 7.64
C TRP A 177 14.82 19.00 8.09
N PHE A 178 16.15 19.09 8.17
CA PHE A 178 16.87 20.26 8.67
C PHE A 178 18.00 20.64 7.72
N ARG A 179 18.21 21.94 7.51
CA ARG A 179 19.43 22.44 6.86
C ARG A 179 20.61 22.15 7.78
N ARG A 180 21.77 21.90 7.16
CA ARG A 180 23.02 21.68 7.92
C ARG A 180 23.48 22.97 8.58
N CYS A 181 23.99 22.83 9.80
CA CYS A 181 24.64 23.86 10.58
C CYS A 181 25.82 23.24 11.33
N ASN A 182 26.68 24.07 11.93
CA ASN A 182 27.86 23.61 12.66
C ASN A 182 27.48 22.68 13.81
N ALA A 183 26.45 23.01 14.58
CA ALA A 183 25.95 22.18 15.68
C ALA A 183 25.49 20.79 15.20
N LEU A 184 24.72 20.73 14.11
CA LEU A 184 24.22 19.46 13.57
C LEU A 184 25.36 18.59 13.00
N ASN A 185 26.29 19.20 12.27
CA ASN A 185 27.45 18.50 11.73
C ASN A 185 28.32 17.94 12.86
N SER A 186 28.58 18.75 13.89
CA SER A 186 29.40 18.34 15.04
C SER A 186 28.73 17.22 15.84
N LEU A 187 27.41 17.31 16.07
CA LEU A 187 26.64 16.24 16.73
C LEU A 187 26.76 14.91 15.98
N ILE A 188 26.62 14.93 14.66
CA ILE A 188 26.74 13.73 13.82
C ILE A 188 28.16 13.16 13.91
N GLN A 189 29.20 14.00 13.81
CA GLN A 189 30.59 13.54 13.92
C GLN A 189 30.88 12.91 15.29
N LYS A 190 30.43 13.54 16.38
CA LYS A 190 30.57 13.01 17.74
C LYS A 190 29.78 11.73 17.98
N THR A 191 28.67 11.55 17.27
CA THR A 191 27.94 10.28 17.26
C THR A 191 28.73 9.20 16.52
N ILE A 192 29.37 9.53 15.40
CA ILE A 192 30.22 8.61 14.63
C ILE A 192 31.47 8.20 15.41
N SER A 193 32.13 9.15 16.08
CA SER A 193 33.31 8.89 16.93
C SER A 193 32.96 8.22 18.26
N ASN A 194 31.67 7.99 18.53
CA ASN A 194 31.14 7.41 19.76
C ASN A 194 31.48 8.24 21.03
N GLU A 195 31.79 9.52 20.87
CA GLU A 195 31.89 10.49 21.98
C GLU A 195 30.51 10.79 22.59
N ILE A 196 29.48 10.78 21.75
CA ILE A 196 28.08 10.87 22.18
C ILE A 196 27.45 9.50 21.93
N SER A 197 27.14 8.80 23.02
CA SER A 197 26.64 7.42 22.99
C SER A 197 25.25 7.24 23.60
N SER A 198 24.66 8.29 24.19
CA SER A 198 23.27 8.32 24.66
C SER A 198 22.50 9.55 24.17
N PHE A 199 21.17 9.49 24.29
CA PHE A 199 20.28 10.59 23.92
C PHE A 199 20.48 11.81 24.83
N GLU A 200 20.67 11.58 26.13
CA GLU A 200 20.94 12.61 27.13
C GLU A 200 22.24 13.35 26.80
N CYS A 201 23.32 12.63 26.48
CA CYS A 201 24.58 13.24 26.07
C CYS A 201 24.42 14.10 24.81
N SER A 202 23.48 13.74 23.90
CA SER A 202 23.18 14.56 22.72
C SER A 202 22.52 15.88 23.13
N VAL A 203 21.56 15.85 24.05
CA VAL A 203 20.84 17.04 24.55
C VAL A 203 21.75 17.95 25.37
N GLU A 204 22.57 17.39 26.25
CA GLU A 204 23.56 18.12 27.06
C GLU A 204 24.59 18.81 26.17
N TYR A 205 25.12 18.06 25.19
CA TYR A 205 26.07 18.61 24.22
C TYR A 205 25.48 19.79 23.46
N LEU A 206 24.27 19.64 22.90
CA LEU A 206 23.60 20.72 22.17
C LEU A 206 23.34 21.92 23.08
N SER A 207 22.93 21.69 24.33
CA SER A 207 22.72 22.79 25.30
C SER A 207 24.00 23.56 25.62
N SER A 208 25.17 22.94 25.48
CA SER A 208 26.48 23.58 25.72
C SER A 208 26.99 24.41 24.55
N LEU A 209 26.42 24.27 23.36
CA LEU A 209 26.94 24.93 22.15
C LEU A 209 26.51 26.41 22.08
N PRO A 210 27.38 27.30 21.56
CA PRO A 210 27.02 28.68 21.27
C PRO A 210 25.82 28.78 20.32
N VAL A 211 24.99 29.80 20.48
CA VAL A 211 23.79 30.03 19.63
C VAL A 211 24.18 30.17 18.14
N ASP A 212 25.35 30.75 17.86
CA ASP A 212 25.84 30.97 16.49
C ASP A 212 26.07 29.67 15.72
N ASP A 213 26.32 28.54 16.41
CA ASP A 213 26.52 27.24 15.77
C ASP A 213 25.23 26.64 15.19
N TYR A 214 24.07 27.21 15.54
CA TYR A 214 22.75 26.79 15.07
C TYR A 214 22.29 27.51 13.80
N VAL A 215 23.09 28.42 13.25
CA VAL A 215 22.79 29.10 11.99
C VAL A 215 23.17 28.21 10.81
N ALA A 216 22.32 28.18 9.76
CA ALA A 216 22.61 27.42 8.55
C ALA A 216 23.89 27.95 7.87
N THR A 217 24.79 27.03 7.50
CA THR A 217 26.01 27.39 6.77
C THR A 217 25.62 27.85 5.36
N VAL A 218 25.82 29.13 5.06
CA VAL A 218 25.57 29.69 3.73
C VAL A 218 26.79 29.42 2.87
N ASP A 219 26.77 28.36 2.07
CA ASP A 219 27.59 28.29 0.86
C ASP A 219 26.72 28.60 -0.36
N THR A 220 27.21 29.57 -1.13
CA THR A 220 26.63 30.18 -2.33
C THR A 220 26.51 29.25 -3.55
N VAL A 221 25.67 29.68 -4.51
CA VAL A 221 25.49 29.26 -5.93
C VAL A 221 24.34 28.25 -6.14
N ALA A 222 23.30 28.46 -6.97
CA ALA A 222 22.91 29.55 -7.87
C ALA A 222 21.38 29.67 -7.93
N THR A 223 20.94 30.91 -8.17
CA THR A 223 19.58 31.31 -8.56
C THR A 223 19.12 30.71 -9.88
N THR A 224 17.88 30.23 -9.93
CA THR A 224 16.90 30.65 -10.93
C THR A 224 15.51 30.75 -10.29
N LYS A 225 14.88 31.92 -10.48
CA LYS A 225 13.44 32.14 -10.33
C LYS A 225 12.69 31.21 -11.31
N ASP A 226 11.56 30.63 -10.92
CA ASP A 226 10.25 31.23 -11.14
C ASP A 226 9.07 30.28 -10.81
N THR A 227 8.03 30.92 -10.25
CA THR A 227 6.58 30.66 -10.33
C THR A 227 5.94 29.46 -9.61
N ASP A 228 4.94 29.82 -8.79
CA ASP A 228 3.85 29.04 -8.20
C ASP A 228 3.34 27.86 -9.05
N THR A 229 2.88 26.79 -8.40
CA THR A 229 1.44 26.41 -8.36
C THR A 229 1.24 25.26 -7.35
N ASP A 230 0.32 25.45 -6.41
CA ASP A 230 -0.30 24.36 -5.63
C ASP A 230 -0.87 23.28 -6.57
N THR A 231 -0.60 22.00 -6.29
CA THR A 231 -1.52 20.90 -6.66
C THR A 231 -1.22 19.68 -5.78
N GLU A 232 -2.15 19.39 -4.86
CA GLU A 232 -2.26 18.09 -4.20
C GLU A 232 -2.33 16.95 -5.26
N LYS A 233 -1.52 15.91 -5.07
CA LYS A 233 -1.66 14.65 -5.83
C LYS A 233 -1.62 13.46 -4.88
N SER A 234 -2.81 12.98 -4.55
CA SER A 234 -3.03 11.61 -4.07
C SER A 234 -2.62 10.62 -5.17
N LYS A 235 -1.63 9.77 -4.88
CA LYS A 235 -1.30 8.61 -5.72
C LYS A 235 -2.00 7.39 -5.14
N GLU A 236 -3.18 7.07 -5.65
CA GLU A 236 -3.72 5.72 -5.58
C GLU A 236 -2.94 4.80 -6.53
N GLU A 237 -2.46 3.66 -6.04
CA GLU A 237 -1.85 2.64 -6.87
C GLU A 237 -2.89 1.98 -7.81
N PRO A 238 -2.51 1.61 -9.04
CA PRO A 238 -3.40 0.91 -9.97
C PRO A 238 -3.73 -0.52 -9.49
N PRO A 239 -4.87 -1.08 -9.92
CA PRO A 239 -5.34 -2.39 -9.46
C PRO A 239 -4.34 -3.52 -9.78
N ILE A 240 -4.17 -4.42 -8.82
CA ILE A 240 -3.24 -5.56 -8.89
C ILE A 240 -3.74 -6.55 -9.98
N PRO A 241 -2.91 -6.89 -10.99
CA PRO A 241 -3.26 -7.90 -11.98
C PRO A 241 -3.40 -9.30 -11.35
N PRO A 242 -4.30 -10.16 -11.89
CA PRO A 242 -4.49 -11.52 -11.41
C PRO A 242 -3.19 -12.33 -11.40
N ASP A 243 -3.11 -13.30 -10.49
CA ASP A 243 -1.93 -14.15 -10.24
C ASP A 243 -1.43 -14.82 -11.52
N GLY A 244 -0.22 -14.43 -11.93
CA GLY A 244 0.57 -15.11 -12.96
C GLY A 244 1.75 -15.76 -12.24
N GLY A 245 1.88 -17.09 -12.38
CA GLY A 245 2.87 -17.86 -11.63
C GLY A 245 4.32 -17.58 -12.02
N HIS A 246 5.23 -17.86 -11.08
CA HIS A 246 6.69 -17.83 -11.27
C HIS A 246 7.23 -19.24 -11.52
N GLY A 247 7.84 -19.48 -12.69
CA GLY A 247 8.71 -20.63 -13.00
C GLY A 247 8.05 -22.03 -13.10
N PRO A 248 8.61 -22.99 -13.87
CA PRO A 248 8.09 -24.34 -13.93
C PRO A 248 8.72 -25.25 -12.86
N GLU A 249 7.89 -25.97 -12.11
CA GLU A 249 8.23 -27.23 -11.46
C GLU A 249 7.93 -28.38 -12.46
N GLU A 250 8.98 -29.12 -12.83
CA GLU A 250 8.93 -30.50 -13.34
C GLU A 250 8.48 -31.41 -12.18
N THR A 251 7.64 -32.44 -12.26
CA THR A 251 7.17 -33.36 -13.31
C THR A 251 5.88 -34.05 -12.83
N GLY A 252 5.09 -34.63 -13.76
CA GLY A 252 4.00 -35.55 -13.41
C GLY A 252 3.18 -35.96 -14.62
N ALA A 253 3.37 -37.19 -15.10
CA ALA A 253 2.85 -37.75 -16.33
C ALA A 253 1.30 -37.79 -16.43
N GLY A 254 0.78 -37.63 -17.66
CA GLY A 254 -0.51 -38.22 -18.05
C GLY A 254 -1.72 -37.30 -18.25
N ARG A 255 -1.56 -36.01 -18.62
CA ARG A 255 -2.67 -35.15 -19.09
C ARG A 255 -2.24 -34.28 -20.28
N PRO A 256 -3.15 -33.90 -21.21
CA PRO A 256 -2.80 -33.11 -22.39
C PRO A 256 -2.05 -31.84 -21.98
N ALA A 257 -0.93 -31.56 -22.66
CA ALA A 257 0.03 -30.53 -22.30
C ALA A 257 -0.67 -29.17 -22.09
N ARG A 258 -0.74 -28.73 -20.83
CA ARG A 258 -1.26 -27.39 -20.50
C ARG A 258 -0.29 -26.35 -21.05
N ARG A 259 -0.80 -25.36 -21.81
CA ARG A 259 0.01 -24.22 -22.29
C ARG A 259 0.77 -23.60 -21.12
N ALA A 260 2.10 -23.61 -21.21
CA ALA A 260 2.98 -23.03 -20.20
C ALA A 260 2.83 -21.51 -20.15
N ALA A 261 3.04 -20.91 -18.98
CA ALA A 261 3.05 -19.46 -18.85
C ALA A 261 4.35 -18.89 -19.43
N ILE A 262 4.24 -18.01 -20.43
CA ILE A 262 5.38 -17.42 -21.12
C ILE A 262 5.46 -15.91 -20.87
N ALA A 263 6.65 -15.33 -21.01
CA ALA A 263 6.84 -13.88 -20.95
C ALA A 263 6.22 -13.21 -22.18
N LEU A 264 5.87 -11.92 -22.08
CA LEU A 264 5.28 -11.18 -23.22
C LEU A 264 6.23 -11.17 -24.42
N LYS A 265 7.53 -10.97 -24.17
CA LYS A 265 8.56 -11.00 -25.22
C LYS A 265 8.55 -12.32 -26.02
N THR A 266 8.39 -13.45 -25.34
CA THR A 266 8.29 -14.77 -25.99
C THR A 266 7.00 -14.89 -26.79
N PHE A 267 5.87 -14.43 -26.25
CA PHE A 267 4.60 -14.42 -26.99
C PHE A 267 4.68 -13.59 -28.27
N LEU A 268 5.26 -12.39 -28.21
CA LEU A 268 5.43 -11.52 -29.38
C LEU A 268 6.36 -12.15 -30.42
N ALA A 269 7.41 -12.86 -30.00
CA ALA A 269 8.29 -13.60 -30.90
C ALA A 269 7.54 -14.74 -31.61
N ASN A 270 6.75 -15.52 -30.88
CA ASN A 270 5.95 -16.61 -31.45
C ASN A 270 4.92 -16.09 -32.46
N CYS A 271 4.24 -14.98 -32.17
CA CYS A 271 3.32 -14.35 -33.11
C CYS A 271 4.05 -13.91 -34.39
N ARG A 272 5.24 -13.32 -34.26
CA ARG A 272 6.05 -12.90 -35.41
C ARG A 272 6.46 -14.09 -36.28
N GLU A 273 6.90 -15.20 -35.66
CA GLU A 273 7.29 -16.42 -36.36
C GLU A 273 6.11 -17.08 -37.08
N ALA A 274 4.92 -17.07 -36.46
CA ALA A 274 3.69 -17.56 -37.06
C ALA A 274 3.08 -16.63 -38.13
N GLY A 275 3.63 -15.42 -38.33
CA GLY A 275 3.05 -14.41 -39.20
C GLY A 275 1.72 -13.82 -38.70
N GLU A 276 1.42 -14.00 -37.41
CA GLU A 276 0.19 -13.53 -36.79
C GLU A 276 0.36 -12.19 -36.08
N LYS A 277 -0.67 -11.34 -36.11
CA LYS A 277 -0.71 -10.15 -35.26
C LYS A 277 -0.89 -10.57 -33.79
N PRO A 278 -0.19 -9.93 -32.84
CA PRO A 278 -0.36 -10.20 -31.40
C PRO A 278 -1.83 -10.08 -30.95
N ILE A 279 -2.53 -9.08 -31.46
CA ILE A 279 -3.98 -8.92 -31.34
C ILE A 279 -4.53 -8.93 -32.78
N SER A 280 -5.38 -9.92 -33.10
CA SER A 280 -6.02 -10.02 -34.42
C SER A 280 -7.05 -8.91 -34.60
N GLU A 281 -7.33 -8.50 -35.84
CA GLU A 281 -8.36 -7.48 -36.12
C GLU A 281 -9.76 -7.93 -35.67
N ASP A 282 -10.02 -9.23 -35.67
CA ASP A 282 -11.27 -9.84 -35.16
C ASP A 282 -11.26 -10.06 -33.63
N ASP A 283 -10.29 -9.52 -32.88
CA ASP A 283 -10.25 -9.70 -31.43
C ASP A 283 -11.43 -8.96 -30.76
N PRO A 284 -12.20 -9.60 -29.85
CA PRO A 284 -13.35 -8.98 -29.19
C PRO A 284 -13.06 -7.70 -28.38
N VAL A 285 -11.79 -7.33 -28.19
CA VAL A 285 -11.39 -6.06 -27.60
C VAL A 285 -11.84 -4.87 -28.45
N PHE A 286 -11.85 -4.99 -29.79
CA PHE A 286 -12.22 -3.91 -30.69
C PHE A 286 -13.73 -3.64 -30.63
N ASP A 287 -14.56 -4.69 -30.68
CA ASP A 287 -16.00 -4.60 -30.44
C ASP A 287 -16.33 -3.97 -29.09
N TYR A 288 -15.56 -4.32 -28.05
CA TYR A 288 -15.73 -3.73 -26.72
C TYR A 288 -15.37 -2.25 -26.72
N ALA A 289 -14.25 -1.87 -27.32
CA ALA A 289 -13.83 -0.48 -27.40
C ALA A 289 -14.85 0.38 -28.15
N GLU A 290 -15.38 -0.10 -29.28
CA GLU A 290 -16.44 0.57 -30.03
C GLU A 290 -17.71 0.74 -29.19
N LYS A 291 -18.22 -0.33 -28.57
CA LYS A 291 -19.44 -0.29 -27.74
C LYS A 291 -19.33 0.61 -26.51
N THR A 292 -18.11 0.82 -26.01
CA THR A 292 -17.86 1.63 -24.81
C THR A 292 -17.38 3.04 -25.14
N GLY A 293 -17.25 3.39 -26.41
CA GLY A 293 -16.78 4.71 -26.85
C GLY A 293 -15.29 4.94 -26.61
N ILE A 294 -14.47 3.88 -26.51
CA ILE A 294 -13.01 3.98 -26.40
C ILE A 294 -12.42 4.08 -27.82
N PRO A 295 -11.79 5.22 -28.18
CA PRO A 295 -11.18 5.40 -29.49
C PRO A 295 -10.02 4.45 -29.75
N ILE A 296 -9.80 4.11 -31.02
CA ILE A 296 -8.76 3.17 -31.45
C ILE A 296 -7.34 3.64 -31.12
N ASP A 297 -7.09 4.94 -31.12
CA ASP A 297 -5.81 5.56 -30.74
C ASP A 297 -5.55 5.44 -29.23
N VAL A 298 -6.58 5.56 -28.40
CA VAL A 298 -6.50 5.28 -26.96
C VAL A 298 -6.22 3.80 -26.71
N LEU A 299 -6.87 2.90 -27.45
CA LEU A 299 -6.61 1.46 -27.37
C LEU A 299 -5.17 1.13 -27.82
N ARG A 300 -4.69 1.79 -28.88
CA ARG A 300 -3.29 1.69 -29.33
C ARG A 300 -2.33 2.18 -28.24
N LEU A 301 -2.63 3.31 -27.60
CA LEU A 301 -1.83 3.83 -26.49
C LEU A 301 -1.76 2.83 -25.33
N HIS A 302 -2.91 2.23 -24.97
CA HIS A 302 -2.96 1.18 -23.95
C HIS A 302 -2.12 -0.05 -24.34
N TRP A 303 -2.09 -0.44 -25.61
CA TRP A 303 -1.21 -1.51 -26.09
C TRP A 303 0.28 -1.18 -25.96
N LEU A 304 0.68 0.08 -26.21
CA LEU A 304 2.06 0.51 -26.03
C LEU A 304 2.47 0.42 -24.55
N GLU A 305 1.62 0.93 -23.66
CA GLU A 305 1.85 0.86 -22.22
C GLU A 305 1.88 -0.58 -21.70
N PHE A 306 0.98 -1.42 -22.22
CA PHE A 306 0.96 -2.84 -21.92
C PHE A 306 2.28 -3.52 -22.30
N LYS A 307 2.83 -3.20 -23.48
CA LYS A 307 4.14 -3.73 -23.88
C LYS A 307 5.26 -3.21 -23.00
N ALA A 308 5.29 -1.91 -22.69
CA ALA A 308 6.32 -1.31 -21.84
C ALA A 308 6.34 -1.98 -20.46
N ARG A 309 5.18 -2.07 -19.80
CA ARG A 309 5.02 -2.67 -18.47
C ARG A 309 5.45 -4.13 -18.40
N TYR A 310 5.15 -4.93 -19.42
CA TYR A 310 5.44 -6.37 -19.42
C TYR A 310 6.71 -6.75 -20.18
N SER A 311 7.50 -5.76 -20.60
CA SER A 311 8.85 -5.95 -21.18
C SER A 311 9.97 -5.66 -20.18
N ILE A 312 9.65 -5.18 -18.97
CA ILE A 312 10.62 -5.00 -17.89
C ILE A 312 11.22 -6.34 -17.42
N PRO A 313 12.45 -6.36 -16.87
CA PRO A 313 13.01 -7.54 -16.23
C PRO A 313 12.06 -8.10 -15.14
N ASP A 314 11.99 -9.42 -15.03
CA ASP A 314 11.15 -10.15 -14.06
C ASP A 314 9.64 -9.86 -14.12
N ALA A 315 9.14 -9.34 -15.25
CA ALA A 315 7.71 -9.19 -15.48
C ALA A 315 6.94 -10.52 -15.38
N LYS A 316 5.68 -10.43 -14.92
CA LYS A 316 4.77 -11.58 -14.78
C LYS A 316 4.60 -12.33 -16.11
N ARG A 317 4.46 -13.66 -16.00
CA ARG A 317 4.23 -14.57 -17.14
C ARG A 317 2.79 -15.02 -17.16
N TYR A 318 2.23 -15.18 -18.34
CA TYR A 318 0.85 -15.60 -18.52
C TYR A 318 0.71 -16.68 -19.58
N LYS A 319 -0.33 -17.51 -19.42
CA LYS A 319 -0.67 -18.59 -20.37
C LYS A 319 -1.37 -18.07 -21.63
N ASP A 320 -2.06 -16.94 -21.51
CA ASP A 320 -2.83 -16.32 -22.58
C ASP A 320 -2.75 -14.79 -22.47
N TRP A 321 -1.84 -14.20 -23.23
CA TRP A 321 -1.60 -12.76 -23.26
C TRP A 321 -2.76 -11.97 -23.88
N ARG A 322 -3.51 -12.55 -24.84
CA ARG A 322 -4.67 -11.89 -25.46
C ARG A 322 -5.78 -11.70 -24.42
N THR A 323 -6.02 -12.70 -23.58
CA THR A 323 -6.97 -12.59 -22.46
C THR A 323 -6.53 -11.57 -21.40
N VAL A 324 -5.23 -11.51 -21.07
CA VAL A 324 -4.71 -10.52 -20.10
C VAL A 324 -4.85 -9.10 -20.65
N TYR A 325 -4.53 -8.89 -21.93
CA TYR A 325 -4.71 -7.62 -22.60
C TYR A 325 -6.18 -7.15 -22.56
N ARG A 326 -7.13 -8.02 -22.95
CA ARG A 326 -8.57 -7.73 -22.87
C ARG A 326 -9.02 -7.33 -21.46
N LYS A 327 -8.57 -8.05 -20.43
CA LYS A 327 -8.87 -7.71 -19.03
C LYS A 327 -8.28 -6.36 -18.63
N SER A 328 -7.07 -6.05 -19.08
CA SER A 328 -6.41 -4.78 -18.77
C SER A 328 -7.12 -3.57 -19.39
N VAL A 329 -7.66 -3.74 -20.60
CA VAL A 329 -8.46 -2.72 -21.28
C VAL A 329 -9.78 -2.51 -20.54
N ARG A 330 -10.54 -3.59 -20.29
CA ARG A 330 -11.83 -3.52 -19.56
C ARG A 330 -11.72 -2.94 -18.16
N GLY A 331 -10.61 -3.23 -17.47
CA GLY A 331 -10.35 -2.73 -16.13
C GLY A 331 -9.61 -1.40 -16.09
N ASN A 332 -9.28 -0.81 -17.23
CA ASN A 332 -8.47 0.42 -17.34
C ASN A 332 -7.26 0.41 -16.39
N TRP A 333 -6.46 -0.65 -16.42
CA TRP A 333 -5.42 -0.90 -15.39
C TRP A 333 -4.37 0.20 -15.30
N PHE A 334 -4.06 0.85 -16.41
CA PHE A 334 -3.11 1.96 -16.49
C PHE A 334 -3.78 3.34 -16.32
N ARG A 335 -5.09 3.36 -16.06
CA ARG A 335 -5.94 4.55 -15.88
C ARG A 335 -5.70 5.63 -16.95
N LEU A 336 -5.57 5.24 -18.22
CA LEU A 336 -5.16 6.14 -19.31
C LEU A 336 -6.30 7.03 -19.81
N TRP A 337 -7.54 6.57 -19.72
CA TRP A 337 -8.70 7.32 -20.17
C TRP A 337 -9.82 7.39 -19.14
N PHE A 338 -10.74 8.31 -19.38
CA PHE A 338 -12.03 8.41 -18.73
C PHE A 338 -13.11 8.64 -19.79
N LEU A 339 -14.33 8.19 -19.51
CA LEU A 339 -15.50 8.43 -20.36
C LEU A 339 -16.31 9.57 -19.74
N ARG A 340 -16.73 10.52 -20.57
CA ARG A 340 -17.62 11.62 -20.19
C ARG A 340 -19.08 11.18 -20.35
N ALA A 341 -19.99 11.95 -19.73
CA ALA A 341 -21.42 11.69 -19.79
C ALA A 341 -22.00 11.76 -21.22
N ASP A 342 -21.33 12.48 -22.13
CA ASP A 342 -21.68 12.56 -23.55
C ASP A 342 -21.18 11.36 -24.38
N GLY A 343 -20.54 10.37 -23.74
CA GLY A 343 -19.95 9.21 -24.39
C GLY A 343 -18.57 9.48 -25.02
N SER A 344 -18.04 10.71 -24.93
CA SER A 344 -16.70 11.01 -25.41
C SER A 344 -15.63 10.46 -24.47
N CYS A 345 -14.52 10.01 -25.04
CA CYS A 345 -13.37 9.54 -24.31
C CYS A 345 -12.32 10.65 -24.20
N GLY A 346 -11.84 10.91 -22.99
CA GLY A 346 -10.72 11.82 -22.71
C GLY A 346 -9.53 11.06 -22.13
N LEU A 347 -8.32 11.55 -22.37
CA LEU A 347 -7.13 11.04 -21.70
C LEU A 347 -7.01 11.64 -20.30
N THR A 348 -6.68 10.81 -19.31
CA THR A 348 -6.29 11.29 -17.99
C THR A 348 -4.90 11.93 -18.05
N THR A 349 -4.46 12.53 -16.95
CA THR A 349 -3.06 12.97 -16.82
C THR A 349 -2.05 11.85 -17.10
N GLN A 350 -2.37 10.61 -16.73
CA GLN A 350 -1.51 9.44 -16.98
C GLN A 350 -1.54 9.05 -18.47
N GLY A 351 -2.72 9.10 -19.11
CA GLY A 351 -2.85 8.92 -20.56
C GLY A 351 -2.08 9.96 -21.36
N GLU A 352 -2.13 11.23 -20.93
CA GLU A 352 -1.41 12.33 -21.55
C GLU A 352 0.11 12.24 -21.39
N GLN A 353 0.59 11.66 -20.29
CA GLN A 353 2.01 11.38 -20.08
C GLN A 353 2.46 10.24 -21.01
N ALA A 354 1.75 9.11 -20.99
CA ALA A 354 2.04 7.97 -21.85
C ALA A 354 2.01 8.37 -23.34
N ARG A 355 1.04 9.19 -23.76
CA ARG A 355 0.94 9.66 -25.14
C ARG A 355 2.20 10.41 -25.57
N ARG A 356 2.74 11.30 -24.72
CA ARG A 356 3.94 12.08 -25.03
C ARG A 356 5.20 11.21 -25.06
N GLU A 357 5.34 10.31 -24.10
CA GLU A 357 6.46 9.37 -24.03
C GLU A 357 6.53 8.49 -25.29
N HIS A 358 5.42 7.84 -25.65
CA HIS A 358 5.36 6.98 -26.84
C HIS A 358 5.39 7.76 -28.17
N GLN A 359 5.05 9.04 -28.18
CA GLN A 359 5.24 9.92 -29.35
C GLN A 359 6.71 10.31 -29.53
N GLN A 360 7.45 10.51 -28.44
CA GLN A 360 8.89 10.79 -28.48
C GLN A 360 9.71 9.57 -28.91
N GLU A 361 9.31 8.36 -28.51
CA GLU A 361 9.98 7.12 -28.95
C GLU A 361 9.78 6.78 -30.43
N ALA A 362 8.77 7.37 -31.08
CA ALA A 362 8.44 7.16 -32.50
C ALA A 362 9.06 8.19 -33.45
N ALA A 363 9.63 9.28 -32.91
CA ALA A 363 10.33 10.34 -33.64
C ALA A 363 11.84 10.07 -33.63
#